data_AF-M4BZA2-F1
#
_entry.id   AF-M4BZA2-F1
#
_cell.length_a   1.000
_cell.length_b   1.000
_cell.length_c   1.000
_cell.angle_alpha   90.00
_cell.angle_beta   90.00
_cell.angle_gamma   90.00
#
_symmetry.space_group_name_H-M   'P 1'
#
loop_
_entity.id
_entity.type
_entity.pdbx_description
1 polymer ?
#
loop_
_entity_poly.entity_id
_entity_poly.type
_entity_poly.pdbx_seq_one_letter_code
_entity_poly.pdbx_strand_id
1 'polypeptide(L)'
;MLLPLPTWPKDFYAQNNPCAFVDPAKVLPVPTGLSYTYDPASNTKAFWTAFNASSFKSIKQLIYKGQKLEPGSSAECGFSLVDGTPRDLPDQIQWDFFTASHEGPFEVYCDDKLVFKDWNAAIDFPEHPANTPYDKAKCKGAKMLTSYWLALHSVPWQVYTNCAPLTGSSSPSNSSSSDSSGSSDDAAQTSPTTPAETPAPTTAAPTPTTPAPTEAPTPDESSVSQTEVSSAGGDESDDEETDEADNAKVKANKEVVEADVSVPTTPAPAVEKCTVMPCYFIDEATT
;
A
#
# COMPACT_ATOMS: atom_id res chain seq x y z
N MET A 1 -2.35 2.17 4.68
CA MET A 1 -1.44 1.76 5.78
C MET A 1 -2.24 1.62 7.07
N LEU A 2 -2.00 0.55 7.83
CA LEU A 2 -2.67 0.26 9.12
C LEU A 2 -1.75 0.43 10.33
N LEU A 3 -0.47 0.06 10.25
CA LEU A 3 0.52 0.22 11.34
C LEU A 3 1.86 0.77 10.79
N PRO A 4 2.45 1.82 11.39
CA PRO A 4 1.86 2.68 12.42
C PRO A 4 0.61 3.38 11.89
N LEU A 5 -0.46 3.41 12.70
CA LEU A 5 -1.77 3.88 12.24
C LEU A 5 -1.70 5.38 11.89
N PRO A 6 -1.97 5.79 10.64
CA PRO A 6 -2.02 7.21 10.29
C PRO A 6 -3.05 7.99 11.12
N THR A 7 -3.04 9.30 10.92
CA THR A 7 -4.20 10.15 11.21
C THR A 7 -4.65 10.75 9.90
N TRP A 8 -5.96 10.87 9.69
CA TRP A 8 -6.56 11.47 8.50
C TRP A 8 -7.43 12.66 8.91
N PRO A 9 -7.82 13.55 7.97
CA PRO A 9 -8.85 14.56 8.22
C PRO A 9 -10.11 13.95 8.85
N LYS A 10 -10.82 14.74 9.67
CA LYS A 10 -12.10 14.31 10.24
C LYS A 10 -13.09 13.94 9.12
N ASP A 11 -13.80 12.83 9.32
CA ASP A 11 -14.80 12.25 8.41
C ASP A 11 -14.26 11.84 7.02
N PHE A 12 -12.94 11.66 6.90
CA PHE A 12 -12.30 11.10 5.71
C PHE A 12 -12.56 9.59 5.59
N TYR A 13 -12.91 9.14 4.38
CA TYR A 13 -13.38 7.78 4.08
C TYR A 13 -12.61 7.08 2.93
N ALA A 14 -11.56 7.72 2.40
CA ALA A 14 -10.85 7.29 1.19
C ALA A 14 -9.40 6.86 1.48
N GLN A 15 -9.17 6.18 2.61
CA GLN A 15 -7.84 5.76 3.11
C GLN A 15 -7.05 4.90 2.12
N ASN A 16 -7.74 4.17 1.25
CA ASN A 16 -7.18 3.26 0.26
C ASN A 16 -7.30 3.79 -1.19
N ASN A 17 -7.65 5.06 -1.40
CA ASN A 17 -7.61 5.68 -2.72
C ASN A 17 -6.18 6.15 -3.06
N PRO A 18 -5.79 6.21 -4.34
CA PRO A 18 -4.54 6.86 -4.73
C PRO A 18 -4.58 8.34 -4.34
N CYS A 19 -3.52 8.82 -3.70
CA CYS A 19 -3.38 10.22 -3.31
C CYS A 19 -2.70 11.07 -4.41
N ALA A 20 -2.08 10.42 -5.40
CA ALA A 20 -1.46 11.08 -6.52
C ALA A 20 -1.41 10.17 -7.75
N PHE A 21 -1.19 10.77 -8.92
CA PHE A 21 -0.97 10.08 -10.17
C PHE A 21 0.36 10.51 -10.81
N VAL A 22 1.11 9.57 -11.38
CA VAL A 22 2.35 9.83 -12.13
C VAL A 22 2.13 9.50 -13.61
N ASP A 23 2.33 10.49 -14.47
CA ASP A 23 2.37 10.28 -15.92
C ASP A 23 3.77 9.77 -16.32
N PRO A 24 3.92 8.49 -16.71
CA PRO A 24 5.23 7.91 -16.98
C PRO A 24 5.89 8.52 -18.22
N ALA A 25 5.12 9.02 -19.20
CA ALA A 25 5.68 9.65 -20.39
C ALA A 25 6.46 10.94 -20.08
N LYS A 26 6.22 11.55 -18.89
CA LYS A 26 6.92 12.75 -18.43
C LYS A 26 8.14 12.50 -17.53
N VAL A 27 8.28 11.31 -16.94
CA VAL A 27 9.36 11.02 -15.97
C VAL A 27 10.15 9.74 -16.24
N LEU A 28 9.52 8.70 -16.77
CA LEU A 28 10.16 7.41 -17.02
C LEU A 28 9.60 6.79 -18.33
N PRO A 29 9.98 7.32 -19.51
CA PRO A 29 9.45 6.87 -20.79
C PRO A 29 9.59 5.37 -21.01
N VAL A 30 8.65 4.78 -21.74
CA VAL A 30 8.61 3.33 -21.97
C VAL A 30 9.83 2.84 -22.76
N PRO A 31 10.48 1.73 -22.36
CA PRO A 31 11.59 1.17 -23.13
C PRO A 31 11.16 0.64 -24.49
N THR A 32 12.05 0.70 -25.48
CA THR A 32 11.82 0.18 -26.83
C THR A 32 11.37 -1.28 -26.80
N GLY A 33 10.19 -1.56 -27.36
CA GLY A 33 9.62 -2.91 -27.44
C GLY A 33 8.82 -3.36 -26.20
N LEU A 34 8.63 -2.50 -25.19
CA LEU A 34 7.80 -2.77 -24.02
C LEU A 34 6.56 -1.85 -23.97
N SER A 35 5.66 -2.09 -23.02
CA SER A 35 4.47 -1.27 -22.76
C SER A 35 4.25 -1.05 -21.27
N TYR A 36 3.47 -0.02 -20.94
CA TYR A 36 2.87 0.20 -19.60
C TYR A 36 1.34 0.02 -19.63
N THR A 37 0.80 -0.60 -20.67
CA THR A 37 -0.66 -0.79 -20.91
C THR A 37 -1.03 -2.25 -21.20
N TYR A 38 -0.22 -3.20 -20.72
CA TYR A 38 -0.52 -4.63 -20.72
C TYR A 38 -0.95 -5.07 -19.31
N ASP A 39 -0.77 -6.34 -18.97
CA ASP A 39 -1.03 -6.87 -17.63
C ASP A 39 -0.08 -6.27 -16.56
N PRO A 40 -0.44 -6.31 -15.26
CA PRO A 40 0.34 -5.67 -14.21
C PRO A 40 1.78 -6.18 -14.08
N ALA A 41 2.04 -7.48 -14.31
CA ALA A 41 3.37 -8.07 -14.29
C ALA A 41 4.25 -7.58 -15.48
N SER A 42 3.70 -7.54 -16.69
CA SER A 42 4.36 -6.97 -17.87
C SER A 42 4.68 -5.47 -17.67
N ASN A 43 3.74 -4.70 -17.12
CA ASN A 43 3.95 -3.28 -16.83
C ASN A 43 5.02 -3.07 -15.73
N THR A 44 5.03 -3.92 -14.70
CA THR A 44 6.03 -3.89 -13.62
C THR A 44 7.42 -4.26 -14.13
N LYS A 45 7.53 -5.24 -15.03
CA LYS A 45 8.78 -5.57 -15.74
C LYS A 45 9.27 -4.42 -16.62
N ALA A 46 8.36 -3.75 -17.35
CA ALA A 46 8.70 -2.58 -18.14
C ALA A 46 9.18 -1.40 -17.28
N PHE A 47 8.50 -1.14 -16.16
CA PHE A 47 8.91 -0.13 -15.18
C PHE A 47 10.32 -0.39 -14.69
N TRP A 48 10.61 -1.61 -14.22
CA TRP A 48 11.94 -1.92 -13.68
C TRP A 48 13.04 -1.88 -14.76
N THR A 49 12.71 -2.22 -16.01
CA THR A 49 13.63 -2.06 -17.14
C THR A 49 13.97 -0.59 -17.37
N ALA A 50 12.98 0.31 -17.34
CA ALA A 50 13.20 1.76 -17.49
C ALA A 50 13.90 2.37 -16.27
N PHE A 51 13.47 2.00 -15.05
CA PHE A 51 13.95 2.55 -13.79
C PHE A 51 15.44 2.25 -13.59
N ASN A 52 15.86 1.02 -13.87
CA ASN A 52 17.27 0.61 -13.77
C ASN A 52 18.17 1.27 -14.83
N ALA A 53 17.61 1.70 -15.97
CA ALA A 53 18.30 2.52 -16.97
C ALA A 53 18.28 4.03 -16.67
N SER A 54 17.59 4.46 -15.59
CA SER A 54 17.37 5.87 -15.25
C SER A 54 18.38 6.44 -14.25
N SER A 55 18.32 7.75 -14.05
CA SER A 55 19.08 8.44 -12.99
C SER A 55 18.44 8.34 -11.60
N PHE A 56 17.19 7.86 -11.47
CA PHE A 56 16.53 7.72 -10.17
C PHE A 56 17.24 6.73 -9.25
N LYS A 57 17.09 6.92 -7.94
CA LYS A 57 17.71 6.10 -6.89
C LYS A 57 16.71 5.52 -5.89
N SER A 58 15.45 5.95 -5.95
CA SER A 58 14.33 5.42 -5.17
C SER A 58 13.00 5.73 -5.86
N ILE A 59 11.93 5.00 -5.56
CA ILE A 59 10.60 5.34 -6.10
C ILE A 59 10.04 6.61 -5.46
N LYS A 60 10.39 6.93 -4.19
CA LYS A 60 10.14 8.26 -3.59
C LYS A 60 10.66 9.38 -4.49
N GLN A 61 11.87 9.26 -5.04
CA GLN A 61 12.44 10.28 -5.93
C GLN A 61 11.66 10.43 -7.25
N LEU A 62 11.20 9.32 -7.83
CA LEU A 62 10.39 9.31 -9.06
C LEU A 62 9.00 9.91 -8.81
N ILE A 63 8.35 9.52 -7.72
CA ILE A 63 7.05 10.03 -7.27
C ILE A 63 7.14 11.55 -7.07
N TYR A 64 8.09 12.04 -6.28
CA TYR A 64 8.27 13.49 -6.06
C TYR A 64 8.61 14.27 -7.35
N LYS A 65 9.17 13.61 -8.37
CA LYS A 65 9.47 14.25 -9.66
C LYS A 65 8.26 14.31 -10.60
N GLY A 66 7.30 13.40 -10.47
CA GLY A 66 6.20 13.21 -11.43
C GLY A 66 4.78 13.31 -10.88
N GLN A 67 4.59 13.38 -9.55
CA GLN A 67 3.26 13.28 -8.95
C GLN A 67 2.39 14.52 -9.21
N LYS A 68 1.21 14.27 -9.76
CA LYS A 68 0.06 15.17 -9.69
C LYS A 68 -0.77 14.75 -8.47
N LEU A 69 -0.78 15.58 -7.44
CA LEU A 69 -1.56 15.38 -6.22
C LEU A 69 -3.07 15.44 -6.48
N GLU A 70 -3.83 14.60 -5.78
CA GLU A 70 -5.28 14.70 -5.71
C GLU A 70 -5.74 15.77 -4.70
N PRO A 71 -6.94 16.35 -4.84
CA PRO A 71 -7.44 17.40 -3.95
C PRO A 71 -7.47 16.95 -2.48
N GLY A 72 -6.82 17.73 -1.60
CA GLY A 72 -6.71 17.41 -0.17
C GLY A 72 -5.58 16.43 0.20
N SER A 73 -4.73 16.04 -0.75
CA SER A 73 -3.50 15.28 -0.49
C SER A 73 -2.25 16.17 -0.39
N SER A 74 -1.17 15.59 0.12
CA SER A 74 0.18 16.17 0.25
C SER A 74 1.23 15.28 -0.41
N ALA A 75 2.38 15.86 -0.80
CA ALA A 75 3.50 15.11 -1.38
C ALA A 75 4.20 14.20 -0.34
N GLU A 76 4.15 14.59 0.93
CA GLU A 76 4.84 13.99 2.07
C GLU A 76 4.05 12.84 2.71
N CYS A 77 2.72 12.95 2.71
CA CYS A 77 1.85 12.09 3.52
C CYS A 77 0.62 11.57 2.76
N GLY A 78 0.42 11.94 1.50
CA GLY A 78 -0.82 11.63 0.79
C GLY A 78 -2.01 12.27 1.50
N PHE A 79 -3.04 11.49 1.79
CA PHE A 79 -4.19 11.94 2.58
C PHE A 79 -3.99 11.86 4.11
N SER A 80 -2.84 11.35 4.59
CA SER A 80 -2.52 11.37 6.03
C SER A 80 -2.11 12.78 6.49
N LEU A 81 -2.33 13.09 7.76
CA LEU A 81 -1.95 14.36 8.39
C LEU A 81 -0.48 14.32 8.86
N VAL A 82 0.31 15.31 8.40
CA VAL A 82 1.71 15.54 8.82
C VAL A 82 1.81 15.85 10.32
N ASP A 83 0.78 16.49 10.87
CA ASP A 83 0.60 16.88 12.27
C ASP A 83 -0.37 15.93 13.03
N GLY A 84 -0.55 14.71 12.52
CA GLY A 84 -1.37 13.67 13.13
C GLY A 84 -0.89 13.17 14.50
N THR A 85 -1.70 12.34 15.14
CA THR A 85 -1.40 11.69 16.42
C THR A 85 -0.11 10.85 16.33
N PRO A 86 0.95 11.15 17.11
CA PRO A 86 2.18 10.38 17.10
C PRO A 86 1.97 8.92 17.52
N ARG A 87 2.71 8.01 16.88
CA ARG A 87 2.64 6.55 17.10
C ARG A 87 3.99 5.98 17.50
N ASP A 88 3.98 4.94 18.31
CA ASP A 88 5.16 4.11 18.52
C ASP A 88 5.50 3.31 17.27
N LEU A 89 6.79 2.98 17.11
CA LEU A 89 7.27 2.12 16.03
C LEU A 89 6.76 0.68 16.22
N PRO A 90 5.91 0.13 15.32
CA PRO A 90 5.44 -1.25 15.40
C PRO A 90 6.58 -2.24 15.06
N ASP A 91 6.39 -3.55 15.24
CA ASP A 91 7.43 -4.53 14.90
C ASP A 91 7.51 -4.85 13.40
N GLN A 92 6.40 -4.72 12.68
CA GLN A 92 6.32 -4.73 11.21
C GLN A 92 5.45 -3.55 10.73
N ILE A 93 5.65 -3.11 9.50
CA ILE A 93 4.80 -2.08 8.86
C ILE A 93 3.65 -2.79 8.19
N GLN A 94 2.45 -2.52 8.68
CA GLN A 94 1.24 -3.18 8.21
C GLN A 94 0.53 -2.31 7.18
N TRP A 95 0.36 -2.84 5.98
CA TRP A 95 -0.49 -2.28 4.94
C TRP A 95 -1.83 -3.02 4.90
N ASP A 96 -2.87 -2.41 4.34
CA ASP A 96 -4.21 -2.99 4.40
C ASP A 96 -4.32 -4.21 3.48
N PHE A 97 -4.02 -4.03 2.19
CA PHE A 97 -3.73 -5.10 1.24
C PHE A 97 -2.98 -4.52 0.03
N PHE A 98 -2.14 -5.34 -0.61
CA PHE A 98 -1.56 -5.04 -1.91
C PHE A 98 -2.30 -5.86 -2.97
N THR A 99 -3.28 -5.25 -3.63
CA THR A 99 -4.14 -5.97 -4.58
C THR A 99 -3.32 -6.57 -5.72
N ALA A 100 -3.51 -7.86 -6.03
CA ALA A 100 -2.82 -8.54 -7.14
C ALA A 100 -3.04 -7.87 -8.51
N SER A 101 -4.13 -7.12 -8.70
CA SER A 101 -4.37 -6.31 -9.91
C SER A 101 -3.61 -4.98 -9.95
N HIS A 102 -2.83 -4.65 -8.91
CA HIS A 102 -2.16 -3.37 -8.68
C HIS A 102 -0.64 -3.55 -8.45
N GLU A 103 -0.03 -4.54 -9.10
CA GLU A 103 1.41 -4.82 -9.03
C GLU A 103 2.28 -3.56 -9.17
N GLY A 104 3.36 -3.53 -8.40
CA GLY A 104 4.33 -2.45 -8.40
C GLY A 104 5.07 -2.24 -7.08
N PRO A 105 6.15 -1.45 -7.10
CA PRO A 105 7.13 -1.36 -6.02
C PRO A 105 6.64 -0.59 -4.79
N PHE A 106 7.28 -0.89 -3.66
CA PHE A 106 6.97 -0.31 -2.35
C PHE A 106 8.25 0.15 -1.63
N GLU A 107 8.21 1.31 -0.99
CA GLU A 107 9.30 1.83 -0.16
C GLU A 107 8.76 2.39 1.17
N VAL A 108 9.46 2.11 2.26
CA VAL A 108 9.19 2.72 3.57
C VAL A 108 10.40 3.53 4.01
N TYR A 109 10.11 4.73 4.49
CA TYR A 109 11.06 5.72 4.97
C TYR A 109 10.81 6.04 6.45
N CYS A 110 11.91 6.28 7.17
CA CYS A 110 11.89 6.96 8.47
C CYS A 110 12.68 8.28 8.32
N ASP A 111 11.95 9.40 8.32
CA ASP A 111 12.35 10.68 7.75
C ASP A 111 12.89 10.51 6.31
N ASP A 112 14.18 10.79 6.10
CA ASP A 112 14.87 10.61 4.80
C ASP A 112 15.60 9.27 4.65
N LYS A 113 15.59 8.43 5.68
CA LYS A 113 16.26 7.12 5.65
C LYS A 113 15.33 6.08 5.01
N LEU A 114 15.75 5.45 3.92
CA LEU A 114 15.09 4.26 3.40
C LEU A 114 15.30 3.09 4.39
N VAL A 115 14.21 2.51 4.88
CA VAL A 115 14.21 1.45 5.91
C VAL A 115 13.58 0.14 5.46
N PHE A 116 12.72 0.18 4.43
CA PHE A 116 12.32 -0.99 3.65
C PHE A 116 12.19 -0.61 2.17
N LYS A 117 12.44 -1.57 1.29
CA LYS A 117 12.05 -1.49 -0.12
C LYS A 117 11.70 -2.88 -0.63
N ASP A 118 10.74 -2.93 -1.54
CA ASP A 118 10.35 -4.13 -2.27
C ASP A 118 10.11 -3.83 -3.76
N TRP A 119 10.25 -4.86 -4.60
CA TRP A 119 10.13 -4.74 -6.04
C TRP A 119 8.68 -4.81 -6.54
N ASN A 120 7.79 -5.54 -5.85
CA ASN A 120 6.40 -5.76 -6.22
C ASN A 120 5.58 -6.32 -5.04
N ALA A 121 5.08 -5.44 -4.17
CA ALA A 121 4.53 -5.85 -2.88
C ALA A 121 3.24 -6.67 -2.99
N ALA A 122 2.54 -6.62 -4.13
CA ALA A 122 1.36 -7.43 -4.41
C ALA A 122 1.66 -8.91 -4.69
N ILE A 123 2.94 -9.26 -4.94
CA ILE A 123 3.41 -10.64 -5.13
C ILE A 123 4.09 -11.15 -3.85
N ASP A 124 4.94 -10.33 -3.23
CA ASP A 124 5.77 -10.77 -2.10
C ASP A 124 5.07 -10.62 -0.73
N PHE A 125 3.97 -9.85 -0.64
CA PHE A 125 3.12 -9.68 0.56
C PHE A 125 1.61 -9.77 0.23
N PRO A 126 1.12 -10.93 -0.24
CA PRO A 126 -0.25 -11.09 -0.72
C PRO A 126 -1.31 -11.25 0.40
N GLU A 127 -0.90 -11.30 1.67
CA GLU A 127 -1.81 -11.48 2.79
C GLU A 127 -2.56 -10.19 3.18
N HIS A 128 -3.72 -10.34 3.84
CA HIS A 128 -4.55 -9.23 4.32
C HIS A 128 -4.75 -9.36 5.84
N PRO A 129 -4.23 -8.43 6.67
CA PRO A 129 -3.38 -7.29 6.30
C PRO A 129 -1.91 -7.68 6.03
N ALA A 130 -1.27 -6.99 5.09
CA ALA A 130 0.10 -7.29 4.62
C ALA A 130 1.17 -6.77 5.59
N ASN A 131 2.15 -7.61 5.98
CA ASN A 131 3.08 -7.33 7.07
C ASN A 131 4.53 -7.20 6.59
N THR A 132 4.91 -6.01 6.13
CA THR A 132 6.25 -5.76 5.60
C THR A 132 7.30 -5.60 6.71
N PRO A 133 8.49 -6.24 6.61
CA PRO A 133 9.60 -6.04 7.53
C PRO A 133 10.26 -4.68 7.28
N TYR A 134 10.98 -4.12 8.25
CA TYR A 134 11.73 -2.88 8.06
C TYR A 134 12.89 -2.74 9.05
N ASP A 135 13.86 -1.88 8.72
CA ASP A 135 14.96 -1.52 9.62
C ASP A 135 14.49 -0.55 10.72
N LYS A 136 13.84 -1.13 11.74
CA LYS A 136 13.38 -0.42 12.95
C LYS A 136 14.52 0.28 13.71
N ALA A 137 15.77 -0.16 13.55
CA ALA A 137 16.93 0.48 14.19
C ALA A 137 17.29 1.81 13.50
N LYS A 138 17.25 1.90 12.17
CA LYS A 138 17.40 3.16 11.41
C LYS A 138 16.34 4.20 11.79
N CYS A 139 15.14 3.75 12.16
CA CYS A 139 14.03 4.61 12.61
C CYS A 139 14.19 5.21 14.03
N LYS A 140 15.20 4.81 14.81
CA LYS A 140 15.38 5.35 16.17
C LYS A 140 15.57 6.88 16.14
N GLY A 141 14.65 7.58 16.79
CA GLY A 141 14.65 9.05 16.86
C GLY A 141 14.25 9.75 15.55
N ALA A 142 13.69 9.02 14.58
CA ALA A 142 13.04 9.63 13.42
C ALA A 142 11.71 10.28 13.83
N LYS A 143 11.23 11.26 13.04
CA LYS A 143 10.00 12.01 13.34
C LYS A 143 8.77 11.54 12.58
N MET A 144 8.97 11.00 11.38
CA MET A 144 7.91 10.51 10.50
C MET A 144 8.27 9.11 10.01
N LEU A 145 7.28 8.22 9.95
CA LEU A 145 7.33 7.06 9.07
C LEU A 145 6.40 7.30 7.87
N THR A 146 6.93 7.17 6.66
CA THR A 146 6.16 7.31 5.42
C THR A 146 6.33 6.08 4.54
N SER A 147 5.22 5.53 4.08
CA SER A 147 5.17 4.41 3.14
C SER A 147 4.66 4.88 1.78
N TYR A 148 5.33 4.46 0.71
CA TYR A 148 4.98 4.76 -0.69
C TYR A 148 4.77 3.46 -1.46
N TRP A 149 3.58 3.25 -2.01
CA TRP A 149 3.30 2.23 -3.02
C TRP A 149 3.03 2.91 -4.36
N LEU A 150 3.63 2.38 -5.44
CA LEU A 150 3.39 2.83 -6.81
C LEU A 150 2.79 1.66 -7.60
N ALA A 151 1.48 1.68 -7.84
CA ALA A 151 0.81 0.66 -8.62
C ALA A 151 0.90 0.96 -10.13
N LEU A 152 1.36 -0.04 -10.89
CA LEU A 152 1.79 0.09 -12.29
C LEU A 152 0.81 -0.53 -13.30
N HIS A 153 -0.36 -0.98 -12.83
CA HIS A 153 -1.34 -1.73 -13.61
C HIS A 153 -1.95 -0.96 -14.80
N SER A 154 -1.93 0.38 -14.77
CA SER A 154 -2.42 1.25 -15.84
C SER A 154 -1.70 2.60 -15.82
N VAL A 155 -1.88 3.40 -16.88
CA VAL A 155 -1.34 4.77 -16.96
C VAL A 155 -2.47 5.81 -16.84
N PRO A 156 -2.28 6.92 -16.09
CA PRO A 156 -1.13 7.24 -15.24
C PRO A 156 -1.04 6.32 -14.01
N TRP A 157 0.20 6.04 -13.57
CA TRP A 157 0.46 5.17 -12.42
C TRP A 157 -0.12 5.75 -11.13
N GLN A 158 -0.59 4.89 -10.25
CA GLN A 158 -1.29 5.27 -9.02
C GLN A 158 -0.34 5.28 -7.82
N VAL A 159 -0.29 6.41 -7.11
CA VAL A 159 0.55 6.60 -5.93
C VAL A 159 -0.31 6.49 -4.67
N TYR A 160 0.08 5.62 -3.76
CA TYR A 160 -0.48 5.53 -2.42
C TYR A 160 0.60 5.88 -1.40
N THR A 161 0.62 7.14 -0.98
CA THR A 161 1.42 7.61 0.14
C THR A 161 0.56 7.59 1.40
N ASN A 162 1.09 7.04 2.49
CA ASN A 162 0.54 7.20 3.84
C ASN A 162 1.69 7.49 4.80
N CYS A 163 1.45 8.31 5.83
CA CYS A 163 2.44 8.61 6.87
C CYS A 163 1.86 8.52 8.28
N ALA A 164 2.74 8.38 9.27
CA ALA A 164 2.41 8.56 10.68
C ALA A 164 3.56 9.27 11.41
N PRO A 165 3.30 10.37 12.14
CA PRO A 165 4.27 10.95 13.05
C PRO A 165 4.69 9.95 14.14
N LEU A 166 5.92 10.04 14.62
CA LEU A 166 6.51 9.08 15.54
C LEU A 166 6.68 9.64 16.96
N THR A 167 6.41 8.82 17.97
CA THR A 167 6.76 9.10 19.37
C THR A 167 8.29 9.14 19.53
N GLY A 168 8.78 9.87 20.55
CA GLY A 168 10.21 10.13 20.70
C GLY A 168 10.77 11.19 19.74
N SER A 169 9.96 11.68 18.80
CA SER A 169 10.13 13.03 18.26
C SER A 169 10.28 14.03 19.39
N SER A 170 11.38 14.78 19.41
CA SER A 170 11.37 16.09 20.05
C SER A 170 10.53 17.04 19.20
N SER A 171 9.22 16.99 19.44
CA SER A 171 8.31 18.06 19.03
C SER A 171 8.80 19.36 19.66
N PRO A 172 8.85 20.48 18.91
CA PRO A 172 8.90 21.78 19.54
C PRO A 172 7.58 21.93 20.30
N SER A 173 7.61 21.75 21.62
CA SER A 173 6.50 22.17 22.46
C SER A 173 6.37 23.67 22.25
N ASN A 174 5.29 24.12 21.62
CA ASN A 174 5.04 25.54 21.39
C ASN A 174 4.54 26.19 22.69
N SER A 175 5.34 26.05 23.75
CA SER A 175 5.17 26.71 25.03
C SER A 175 5.42 28.19 24.81
N SER A 176 4.33 28.94 24.65
CA SER A 176 4.32 30.39 24.71
C SER A 176 4.59 30.85 26.14
N SER A 177 5.81 30.60 26.62
CA SER A 177 6.33 31.09 27.89
C SER A 177 6.47 32.60 27.78
N SER A 178 5.63 33.33 28.50
CA SER A 178 5.74 34.78 28.63
C SER A 178 7.00 35.12 29.44
N ASP A 179 8.00 35.69 28.78
CA ASP A 179 9.15 36.30 29.47
C ASP A 179 8.68 37.47 30.36
N SER A 180 8.91 37.36 31.66
CA SER A 180 8.86 38.49 32.60
C SER A 180 10.03 38.38 33.57
N SER A 181 11.12 39.03 33.24
CA SER A 181 12.38 39.02 34.00
C SER A 181 12.24 39.56 35.42
N GLY A 182 12.88 38.92 36.39
CA GLY A 182 12.99 39.40 37.76
C GLY A 182 14.08 38.66 38.55
N SER A 183 15.24 39.29 38.73
CA SER A 183 16.33 38.76 39.58
C SER A 183 16.12 39.14 41.04
N SER A 184 16.40 38.22 41.97
CA SER A 184 17.57 38.31 42.87
C SER A 184 17.49 37.39 44.10
N ASP A 185 18.59 36.67 44.33
CA ASP A 185 19.34 36.50 45.59
C ASP A 185 18.66 35.99 46.88
N ASP A 186 19.16 34.80 47.28
CA ASP A 186 19.63 34.40 48.63
C ASP A 186 18.77 34.66 49.90
N ALA A 187 18.27 33.56 50.48
CA ALA A 187 18.37 33.30 51.93
C ALA A 187 18.13 31.80 52.25
N ALA A 188 18.96 31.23 53.12
CA ALA A 188 18.73 29.88 53.68
C ALA A 188 18.01 29.93 55.04
N GLN A 189 17.02 29.05 55.27
CA GLN A 189 16.56 28.73 56.63
C GLN A 189 16.04 27.30 56.79
N THR A 190 15.82 26.91 58.05
CA THR A 190 15.89 25.51 58.54
C THR A 190 14.53 24.82 58.71
N SER A 191 14.53 23.49 58.60
CA SER A 191 13.43 22.59 58.99
C SER A 191 13.09 22.68 60.50
N PRO A 192 11.90 22.20 60.95
CA PRO A 192 11.82 20.76 61.28
C PRO A 192 10.47 20.02 61.03
N THR A 193 10.60 18.74 60.68
CA THR A 193 9.85 17.55 61.12
C THR A 193 8.39 17.63 61.61
N THR A 194 7.49 16.82 61.02
CA THR A 194 6.57 15.87 61.70
C THR A 194 5.94 14.91 60.67
N PRO A 195 5.86 13.57 60.92
CA PRO A 195 5.25 12.61 60.00
C PRO A 195 3.84 12.13 60.42
N ALA A 196 2.89 12.10 59.48
CA ALA A 196 1.59 11.41 59.52
C ALA A 196 1.00 11.42 58.08
N GLU A 197 0.14 10.49 57.63
CA GLU A 197 -0.25 9.16 58.11
C GLU A 197 -0.71 8.34 56.88
N THR A 198 -0.79 7.01 56.95
CA THR A 198 -1.21 6.16 55.80
C THR A 198 -2.70 5.82 55.87
N PRO A 199 -3.54 6.28 54.91
CA PRO A 199 -4.90 5.78 54.74
C PRO A 199 -4.93 4.61 53.75
N ALA A 200 -5.24 3.41 54.23
CA ALA A 200 -5.73 2.33 53.37
C ALA A 200 -7.23 2.51 53.10
N PRO A 201 -7.73 2.12 51.91
CA PRO A 201 -9.02 1.45 51.87
C PRO A 201 -9.07 0.23 50.94
N THR A 202 -9.43 -0.89 51.55
CA THR A 202 -10.53 -1.78 51.11
C THR A 202 -10.54 -2.28 49.66
N THR A 203 -10.15 -3.55 49.48
CA THR A 203 -10.51 -4.38 48.34
C THR A 203 -12.03 -4.52 48.18
N ALA A 204 -12.56 -4.31 46.98
CA ALA A 204 -13.90 -4.74 46.59
C ALA A 204 -13.81 -5.47 45.23
N ALA A 205 -14.32 -6.70 45.16
CA ALA A 205 -14.28 -7.52 43.95
C ALA A 205 -15.61 -7.39 43.16
N PRO A 206 -15.59 -7.17 41.83
CA PRO A 206 -16.79 -7.18 41.01
C PRO A 206 -17.26 -8.61 40.72
N THR A 207 -18.55 -8.88 40.97
CA THR A 207 -19.23 -10.12 40.59
C THR A 207 -19.35 -10.23 39.06
N PRO A 208 -19.18 -11.42 38.44
CA PRO A 208 -19.40 -11.58 37.00
C PRO A 208 -20.90 -11.55 36.66
N THR A 209 -21.28 -10.73 35.67
CA THR A 209 -22.64 -10.68 35.13
C THR A 209 -22.67 -11.26 33.71
N THR A 210 -23.37 -12.36 33.53
CA THR A 210 -23.55 -13.04 32.23
C THR A 210 -24.57 -12.30 31.35
N PRO A 211 -24.23 -11.92 30.11
CA PRO A 211 -25.23 -11.56 29.10
C PRO A 211 -25.82 -12.83 28.44
N ALA A 212 -27.14 -12.82 28.20
CA ALA A 212 -27.86 -13.86 27.46
C ALA A 212 -27.81 -13.61 25.93
N PRO A 213 -28.06 -14.62 25.07
CA PRO A 213 -27.80 -14.53 23.64
C PRO A 213 -28.96 -13.99 22.78
N THR A 214 -28.58 -13.33 21.68
CA THR A 214 -29.21 -13.34 20.34
C THR A 214 -30.71 -13.06 20.19
N GLU A 215 -31.01 -11.96 19.50
CA GLU A 215 -32.02 -11.93 18.43
C GLU A 215 -31.35 -11.55 17.10
N ALA A 216 -31.96 -11.93 15.97
CA ALA A 216 -31.43 -11.69 14.62
C ALA A 216 -32.44 -10.88 13.78
N PRO A 217 -31.99 -9.94 12.92
CA PRO A 217 -32.88 -9.17 12.08
C PRO A 217 -33.35 -9.97 10.85
N THR A 218 -34.66 -10.05 10.67
CA THR A 218 -35.31 -10.48 9.42
C THR A 218 -35.04 -9.46 8.31
N PRO A 219 -34.82 -9.86 7.04
CA PRO A 219 -34.85 -8.91 5.92
C PRO A 219 -36.27 -8.42 5.67
N ASP A 220 -36.43 -7.14 5.36
CA ASP A 220 -37.69 -6.53 4.90
C ASP A 220 -37.56 -6.17 3.40
N GLU A 221 -38.66 -6.31 2.66
CA GLU A 221 -38.69 -6.25 1.19
C GLU A 221 -39.70 -5.19 0.71
N SER A 222 -39.19 -4.12 0.08
CA SER A 222 -39.99 -3.20 -0.75
C SER A 222 -39.06 -2.49 -1.74
N SER A 223 -39.24 -2.50 -3.07
CA SER A 223 -40.41 -2.46 -3.96
C SER A 223 -40.57 -1.09 -4.64
N VAL A 224 -39.75 -0.90 -5.68
CA VAL A 224 -39.76 0.05 -6.83
C VAL A 224 -38.55 -0.36 -7.71
N SER A 225 -38.43 -0.18 -9.03
CA SER A 225 -39.25 0.38 -10.13
C SER A 225 -38.61 -0.12 -11.47
N GLN A 226 -39.12 0.02 -12.71
CA GLN A 226 -40.31 0.70 -13.25
C GLN A 226 -40.74 0.06 -14.61
N THR A 227 -41.99 0.28 -15.01
CA THR A 227 -42.57 0.45 -16.38
C THR A 227 -41.91 -0.17 -17.63
N GLU A 228 -42.72 -0.91 -18.41
CA GLU A 228 -42.43 -1.36 -19.79
C GLU A 228 -42.46 -0.22 -20.83
N VAL A 229 -41.64 -0.34 -21.89
CA VAL A 229 -41.85 0.38 -23.17
C VAL A 229 -41.72 -0.61 -24.32
N SER A 230 -42.83 -0.89 -24.99
CA SER A 230 -42.85 -1.63 -26.25
C SER A 230 -42.34 -0.77 -27.41
N SER A 231 -41.60 -1.38 -28.32
CA SER A 231 -41.61 -0.97 -29.73
C SER A 231 -41.62 -2.22 -30.59
N ALA A 232 -42.72 -2.41 -31.32
CA ALA A 232 -42.84 -3.42 -32.35
C ALA A 232 -42.96 -2.70 -33.69
N GLY A 233 -42.16 -3.13 -34.66
CA GLY A 233 -42.19 -2.66 -36.03
C GLY A 233 -41.44 -3.67 -36.88
N GLY A 234 -42.15 -4.29 -37.81
CA GLY A 234 -41.60 -5.28 -38.72
C GLY A 234 -42.27 -5.17 -40.09
N ASP A 235 -41.48 -5.52 -41.10
CA ASP A 235 -41.76 -6.05 -42.43
C ASP A 235 -40.35 -6.49 -42.93
N GLU A 236 -40.09 -7.61 -43.61
CA GLU A 236 -40.66 -8.13 -44.87
C GLU A 236 -40.29 -7.22 -46.08
N SER A 237 -39.67 -7.69 -47.18
CA SER A 237 -39.34 -9.07 -47.61
C SER A 237 -38.13 -9.13 -48.58
N ASP A 238 -37.79 -10.36 -49.06
CA ASP A 238 -37.24 -10.76 -50.38
C ASP A 238 -35.85 -10.20 -50.80
N ASP A 239 -34.80 -11.03 -50.91
CA ASP A 239 -34.35 -11.83 -52.09
C ASP A 239 -33.44 -11.02 -53.07
N GLU A 240 -32.55 -11.59 -53.88
CA GLU A 240 -32.39 -12.97 -54.38
C GLU A 240 -30.89 -13.38 -54.56
N GLU A 241 -30.68 -14.62 -55.00
CA GLU A 241 -29.46 -15.37 -55.43
C GLU A 241 -28.23 -14.58 -56.00
N THR A 242 -26.98 -15.10 -55.94
CA THR A 242 -26.55 -16.31 -56.68
C THR A 242 -25.36 -17.12 -56.08
N ASP A 243 -25.32 -18.39 -56.45
CA ASP A 243 -24.34 -19.40 -56.04
C ASP A 243 -22.97 -19.30 -56.73
N GLU A 244 -21.95 -19.93 -56.13
CA GLU A 244 -21.53 -21.26 -56.64
C GLU A 244 -20.99 -22.14 -55.50
N ALA A 245 -21.05 -23.46 -55.65
CA ALA A 245 -20.75 -24.43 -54.60
C ALA A 245 -19.72 -25.48 -55.03
N ASP A 246 -18.91 -25.95 -54.09
CA ASP A 246 -18.33 -27.30 -54.13
C ASP A 246 -18.40 -27.95 -52.73
N ASN A 247 -18.38 -29.28 -52.68
CA ASN A 247 -18.92 -30.10 -51.59
C ASN A 247 -17.98 -31.28 -51.25
N ALA A 248 -17.28 -31.17 -50.12
CA ALA A 248 -16.43 -32.22 -49.58
C ALA A 248 -16.91 -32.73 -48.20
N LYS A 249 -18.00 -33.51 -48.20
CA LYS A 249 -18.39 -34.39 -47.07
C LYS A 249 -17.20 -35.21 -46.53
N VAL A 250 -16.97 -35.15 -45.21
CA VAL A 250 -16.79 -36.35 -44.35
C VAL A 250 -17.39 -36.07 -42.95
N LYS A 251 -18.18 -37.01 -42.42
CA LYS A 251 -18.52 -37.10 -40.99
C LYS A 251 -17.73 -38.24 -40.35
N ALA A 252 -17.16 -38.02 -39.16
CA ALA A 252 -16.76 -39.10 -38.26
C ALA A 252 -16.76 -38.61 -36.81
N ASN A 253 -17.66 -39.16 -35.98
CA ASN A 253 -17.55 -39.05 -34.52
C ASN A 253 -16.60 -40.15 -34.04
N LYS A 254 -15.70 -39.86 -33.09
CA LYS A 254 -15.36 -40.86 -32.06
C LYS A 254 -14.87 -40.23 -30.75
N GLU A 255 -15.51 -40.65 -29.68
CA GLU A 255 -15.13 -40.45 -28.28
C GLU A 255 -14.05 -41.48 -27.88
N VAL A 256 -12.99 -41.04 -27.19
CA VAL A 256 -11.94 -41.94 -26.67
C VAL A 256 -11.51 -41.48 -25.27
N VAL A 257 -11.88 -42.34 -24.31
CA VAL A 257 -11.50 -42.49 -22.90
C VAL A 257 -10.20 -41.85 -22.37
N GLU A 258 -10.23 -41.54 -21.07
CA GLU A 258 -9.06 -41.25 -20.24
C GLU A 258 -8.05 -42.42 -20.20
N ALA A 259 -6.78 -42.08 -19.97
CA ALA A 259 -5.73 -43.04 -19.61
C ALA A 259 -4.77 -42.40 -18.57
N ASP A 260 -4.69 -42.99 -17.39
CA ASP A 260 -3.80 -42.57 -16.30
C ASP A 260 -2.33 -42.83 -16.68
N VAL A 261 -1.48 -41.80 -16.55
CA VAL A 261 -0.02 -41.92 -16.65
C VAL A 261 0.63 -41.13 -15.52
N SER A 262 1.15 -41.85 -14.54
CA SER A 262 1.88 -41.27 -13.41
C SER A 262 3.22 -40.66 -13.84
N VAL A 263 3.44 -39.39 -13.47
CA VAL A 263 4.69 -38.66 -13.72
C VAL A 263 5.66 -38.90 -12.55
N PRO A 264 6.94 -39.27 -12.80
CA PRO A 264 7.89 -39.50 -11.72
C PRO A 264 8.34 -38.20 -11.05
N THR A 265 8.21 -38.13 -9.73
CA THR A 265 8.62 -36.98 -8.91
C THR A 265 10.15 -36.85 -8.82
N THR A 266 10.73 -35.90 -9.56
CA THR A 266 12.10 -35.44 -9.32
C THR A 266 12.12 -34.43 -8.17
N PRO A 267 12.97 -34.59 -7.13
CA PRO A 267 13.02 -33.65 -6.02
C PRO A 267 13.55 -32.28 -6.45
N ALA A 268 12.94 -31.22 -5.91
CA ALA A 268 13.36 -29.84 -6.20
C ALA A 268 14.75 -29.53 -5.61
N PRO A 269 15.62 -28.78 -6.31
CA PRO A 269 16.87 -28.31 -5.74
C PRO A 269 16.59 -27.26 -4.66
N ALA A 270 17.20 -27.43 -3.48
CA ALA A 270 17.13 -26.44 -2.42
C ALA A 270 17.95 -25.19 -2.82
N VAL A 271 17.29 -24.03 -2.88
CA VAL A 271 17.94 -22.74 -3.12
C VAL A 271 18.33 -22.09 -1.79
N GLU A 272 19.63 -21.91 -1.58
CA GLU A 272 20.16 -21.17 -0.43
C GLU A 272 19.87 -19.67 -0.53
N LYS A 273 19.85 -18.99 0.63
CA LYS A 273 19.57 -17.56 0.70
C LYS A 273 20.83 -16.73 0.49
N CYS A 274 20.67 -15.63 -0.25
CA CYS A 274 21.55 -14.47 -0.30
C CYS A 274 23.00 -14.70 -0.77
N THR A 275 23.28 -14.32 -2.01
CA THR A 275 24.53 -13.62 -2.35
C THR A 275 24.22 -12.52 -3.36
N VAL A 276 24.75 -11.32 -3.13
CA VAL A 276 24.56 -10.16 -4.01
C VAL A 276 25.57 -10.26 -5.15
N MET A 277 25.13 -10.19 -6.41
CA MET A 277 26.06 -10.05 -7.54
C MET A 277 26.77 -8.69 -7.46
N PRO A 278 28.12 -8.65 -7.40
CA PRO A 278 28.85 -7.40 -7.53
C PRO A 278 28.86 -6.96 -9.00
N CYS A 279 28.68 -5.66 -9.25
CA CYS A 279 28.83 -5.10 -10.59
C CYS A 279 30.29 -5.27 -11.06
N TYR A 280 30.50 -5.96 -12.17
CA TYR A 280 31.83 -6.09 -12.77
C TYR A 280 32.22 -4.78 -13.44
N PHE A 281 33.34 -4.19 -13.01
CA PHE A 281 33.98 -3.13 -13.78
C PHE A 281 34.59 -3.74 -15.05
N ILE A 282 34.44 -3.05 -16.18
CA ILE A 282 35.23 -3.31 -17.38
C ILE A 282 36.34 -2.24 -17.38
N ASP A 283 37.56 -2.67 -17.07
CA ASP A 283 38.76 -1.85 -17.32
C ASP A 283 39.12 -1.95 -18.82
N GLU A 284 39.35 -0.82 -19.48
CA GLU A 284 39.87 -0.80 -20.84
C GLU A 284 41.38 -1.06 -20.83
N ALA A 285 41.78 -2.28 -21.24
CA ALA A 285 43.18 -2.66 -21.41
C ALA A 285 43.55 -2.72 -22.90
N THR A 286 44.31 -1.71 -23.34
CA THR A 286 44.88 -1.54 -24.69
C THR A 286 45.48 -2.80 -25.31
N THR A 287 45.13 -3.08 -26.58
CA THR A 287 46.14 -3.35 -27.64
C THR A 287 45.57 -3.01 -29.02
#